data_AF-A0A438FYS5-F1
#
_entry.id   AF-A0A438FYS5-F1
#
_cell.length_a   1.000
_cell.length_b   1.000
_cell.length_c   1.000
_cell.angle_alpha   90.00
_cell.angle_beta   90.00
_cell.angle_gamma   90.00
#
_symmetry.space_group_name_H-M   'P 1'
#
loop_
_entity.id
_entity.type
_entity.pdbx_description
1 polymer ?
#
loop_
_entity_poly.entity_id
_entity_poly.type
_entity_poly.pdbx_seq_one_letter_code
_entity_poly.pdbx_strand_id
1 'polypeptide(L)'
;MKREAKKDTPSLVSSTSNAADARSNMIGEIANKSSFLLAVKADVETQGDFVQSLATEVRAASFTKIEDLVAFVNWLDEELSFLVDERAVLKHFDWPEGKADALREAAFEYQDLMKLEKRVSTFEDDPKLSCEAALKKMYSLLEKVEQSVYALLRTRDMAISRYREFGIPVDWLLDSGVVGKIKLSSVQLARKYMKRVSSELDALSGPEKEPNREFLILQGVRFAFRVHQVCFVSASVSVNLYFTCSTQCESQEVENCDKYGNNILNWTCSQFAGGFDAESMKVLKN
;
A
#
# COMPACT_ATOMS: atom_id res chain seq x y z
N MET A 1 -55.88 -53.84 -48.83
CA MET A 1 -56.44 -53.05 -49.95
C MET A 1 -55.74 -51.70 -50.02
N LYS A 2 -55.59 -51.17 -51.23
CA LYS A 2 -54.67 -50.14 -51.71
C LYS A 2 -55.32 -48.74 -51.70
N ARG A 3 -54.55 -47.66 -51.43
CA ARG A 3 -54.52 -46.29 -52.06
C ARG A 3 -54.23 -45.17 -51.02
N GLU A 4 -53.05 -44.54 -51.05
CA GLU A 4 -52.62 -43.32 -51.79
C GLU A 4 -53.04 -42.00 -51.08
N ALA A 5 -52.13 -41.25 -50.44
CA ALA A 5 -51.09 -40.33 -50.95
C ALA A 5 -51.60 -38.88 -51.13
N LYS A 6 -51.06 -37.93 -50.34
CA LYS A 6 -50.63 -36.61 -50.85
C LYS A 6 -49.72 -35.88 -49.87
N LYS A 7 -48.57 -35.51 -50.43
CA LYS A 7 -47.45 -34.72 -49.93
C LYS A 7 -47.81 -33.25 -50.13
N ASP A 8 -47.72 -32.44 -49.08
CA ASP A 8 -47.52 -31.00 -49.20
C ASP A 8 -46.56 -30.56 -48.10
N THR A 9 -45.31 -30.33 -48.51
CA THR A 9 -44.35 -29.52 -47.78
C THR A 9 -43.99 -28.37 -48.72
N PRO A 10 -44.30 -27.13 -48.33
CA PRO A 10 -43.49 -26.01 -48.71
C PRO A 10 -42.94 -25.33 -47.46
N SER A 11 -41.61 -25.32 -47.42
CA SER A 11 -40.78 -24.26 -46.86
C SER A 11 -41.04 -23.85 -45.41
N LEU A 12 -40.22 -24.44 -44.53
CA LEU A 12 -39.79 -23.78 -43.31
C LEU A 12 -39.02 -22.51 -43.72
N VAL A 13 -39.75 -21.42 -43.96
CA VAL A 13 -39.15 -20.09 -44.04
C VAL A 13 -38.68 -19.78 -42.63
N SER A 14 -37.37 -19.95 -42.45
CA SER A 14 -36.62 -19.45 -41.30
C SER A 14 -36.83 -17.94 -41.19
N SER A 15 -37.89 -17.52 -40.51
CA SER A 15 -38.02 -16.17 -39.95
C SER A 15 -37.15 -16.08 -38.70
N THR A 16 -35.84 -16.24 -38.89
CA THR A 16 -34.81 -15.98 -37.88
C THR A 16 -34.56 -14.48 -37.70
N SER A 17 -35.14 -13.62 -38.55
CA SER A 17 -35.04 -12.16 -38.45
C SER A 17 -35.85 -11.57 -37.30
N ASN A 18 -37.04 -12.10 -37.00
CA ASN A 18 -37.98 -11.42 -36.09
C ASN A 18 -37.78 -11.75 -34.61
N ALA A 19 -37.14 -12.88 -34.29
CA ALA A 19 -36.89 -13.27 -32.90
C ALA A 19 -35.76 -12.45 -32.26
N ALA A 20 -34.74 -12.08 -33.05
CA ALA A 20 -33.66 -11.20 -32.61
C ALA A 20 -34.15 -9.77 -32.42
N ASP A 21 -34.93 -9.24 -33.37
CA ASP A 21 -35.53 -7.91 -33.27
C ASP A 21 -36.58 -7.81 -32.16
N ALA A 22 -37.44 -8.81 -31.97
CA ALA A 22 -38.40 -8.83 -30.85
C ALA A 22 -37.71 -8.94 -29.49
N ARG A 23 -36.61 -9.71 -29.37
CA ARG A 23 -35.79 -9.75 -28.15
C ARG A 23 -35.04 -8.45 -27.93
N SER A 24 -34.47 -7.84 -28.97
CA SER A 24 -33.80 -6.53 -28.91
C SER A 24 -34.77 -5.42 -28.50
N ASN A 25 -35.99 -5.44 -29.05
CA ASN A 25 -37.04 -4.49 -28.71
C ASN A 25 -37.58 -4.70 -27.28
N MET A 26 -37.76 -5.96 -26.85
CA MET A 26 -38.14 -6.28 -25.47
C MET A 26 -37.05 -5.88 -24.46
N ILE A 27 -35.77 -6.09 -24.81
CA ILE A 27 -34.62 -5.67 -23.98
C ILE A 27 -34.51 -4.14 -23.94
N GLY A 28 -34.71 -3.45 -25.07
CA GLY A 28 -34.75 -1.99 -25.14
C GLY A 28 -35.90 -1.39 -24.34
N GLU A 29 -37.08 -2.03 -24.34
CA GLU A 29 -38.21 -1.64 -23.50
C GLU A 29 -37.95 -1.88 -22.01
N ILE A 30 -37.36 -3.01 -21.63
CA ILE A 30 -37.01 -3.31 -20.22
C ILE A 30 -35.92 -2.34 -19.73
N ALA A 31 -34.94 -2.01 -20.57
CA ALA A 31 -33.92 -1.00 -20.26
C ALA A 31 -34.54 0.39 -20.09
N ASN A 32 -35.39 0.85 -21.02
CA ASN A 32 -36.09 2.14 -20.91
C ASN A 32 -37.14 2.19 -19.78
N LYS A 33 -37.54 1.05 -19.22
CA LYS A 33 -38.47 0.95 -18.09
C LYS A 33 -37.77 0.67 -16.75
N SER A 34 -36.47 0.42 -16.75
CA SER A 34 -35.73 0.16 -15.51
C SER A 34 -35.76 1.43 -14.65
N SER A 35 -36.30 1.33 -13.44
CA SER A 35 -36.34 2.43 -12.47
C SER A 35 -34.95 3.03 -12.25
N PHE A 36 -33.91 2.20 -12.31
CA PHE A 36 -32.52 2.62 -12.23
C PHE A 36 -32.11 3.55 -13.38
N LEU A 37 -32.37 3.16 -14.64
CA LEU A 37 -32.00 3.99 -15.79
C LEU A 37 -32.81 5.29 -15.87
N LEU A 38 -34.06 5.26 -15.40
CA LEU A 38 -34.89 6.46 -15.26
C LEU A 38 -34.33 7.40 -14.17
N ALA A 39 -33.85 6.86 -13.06
CA ALA A 39 -33.23 7.64 -12.00
C ALA A 39 -31.90 8.27 -12.44
N VAL A 40 -31.03 7.51 -13.14
CA VAL A 40 -29.79 8.04 -13.75
C VAL A 40 -30.11 9.15 -14.74
N LYS A 41 -31.11 8.96 -15.61
CA LYS A 41 -31.52 9.98 -16.57
C LYS A 41 -32.07 11.24 -15.86
N ALA A 42 -32.86 11.06 -14.80
CA ALA A 42 -33.36 12.17 -14.00
C ALA A 42 -32.21 12.98 -13.38
N ASP A 43 -31.19 12.33 -12.82
CA ASP A 43 -30.00 13.01 -12.29
C ASP A 43 -29.25 13.75 -13.40
N VAL A 44 -29.06 13.12 -14.57
CA VAL A 44 -28.39 13.77 -15.72
C VAL A 44 -29.16 15.04 -16.16
N GLU A 45 -30.49 15.02 -16.13
CA GLU A 45 -31.31 16.16 -16.53
C GLU A 45 -31.40 17.25 -15.45
N THR A 46 -31.37 16.89 -14.17
CA THR A 46 -31.64 17.81 -13.05
C THR A 46 -30.40 18.32 -12.33
N GLN A 47 -29.31 17.55 -12.31
CA GLN A 47 -28.08 17.85 -11.56
C GLN A 47 -26.95 18.39 -12.45
N GLY A 48 -27.26 18.81 -13.69
CA GLY A 48 -26.23 19.22 -14.65
C GLY A 48 -25.37 20.39 -14.17
N ASP A 49 -25.98 21.43 -13.61
CA ASP A 49 -25.24 22.59 -13.09
C ASP A 49 -24.34 22.22 -11.90
N PHE A 50 -24.82 21.32 -11.05
CA PHE A 50 -24.06 20.78 -9.90
C PHE A 50 -22.85 19.96 -10.36
N VAL A 51 -23.02 19.03 -11.29
CA VAL A 51 -21.91 18.24 -11.83
C VAL A 51 -20.90 19.15 -12.55
N GLN A 52 -21.37 20.15 -13.29
CA GLN A 52 -20.50 21.09 -14.00
C GLN A 52 -19.70 21.98 -13.02
N SER A 53 -20.28 22.39 -11.88
CA SER A 53 -19.55 23.13 -10.85
C SER A 53 -18.47 22.25 -10.20
N LEU A 54 -18.82 21.02 -9.79
CA LEU A 54 -17.83 20.07 -9.24
C LEU A 54 -16.69 19.79 -10.23
N ALA A 55 -17.02 19.58 -11.51
CA ALA A 55 -16.03 19.36 -12.54
C ALA A 55 -15.09 20.57 -12.70
N THR A 56 -15.60 21.79 -12.53
CA THR A 56 -14.79 23.01 -12.57
C THR A 56 -13.84 23.08 -11.38
N GLU A 57 -14.31 22.73 -10.18
CA GLU A 57 -13.50 22.66 -8.97
C GLU A 57 -12.38 21.61 -9.09
N VAL A 58 -12.69 20.39 -9.56
CA VAL A 58 -11.68 19.35 -9.77
C VAL A 58 -10.61 19.79 -10.79
N ARG A 59 -11.01 20.46 -11.88
CA ARG A 59 -10.04 21.00 -12.85
C ARG A 59 -9.13 22.06 -12.21
N ALA A 60 -9.68 22.94 -11.39
CA ALA A 60 -8.93 24.02 -10.73
C ALA A 60 -8.09 23.53 -9.53
N ALA A 61 -8.42 22.38 -8.95
CA ALA A 61 -7.78 21.87 -7.75
C ALA A 61 -6.26 21.70 -7.91
N SER A 62 -5.48 22.26 -6.99
CA SER A 62 -4.05 22.05 -6.87
C SER A 62 -3.66 22.25 -5.41
N PHE A 63 -2.74 21.43 -4.92
CA PHE A 63 -2.46 21.37 -3.49
C PHE A 63 -0.96 21.44 -3.22
N THR A 64 -0.60 22.12 -2.14
CA THR A 64 0.78 22.11 -1.62
C THR A 64 0.99 21.03 -0.57
N LYS A 65 -0.08 20.66 0.16
CA LYS A 65 -0.06 19.64 1.20
C LYS A 65 -1.02 18.52 0.84
N ILE A 66 -0.62 17.29 1.09
CA ILE A 66 -1.42 16.10 0.75
C ILE A 66 -2.65 15.97 1.66
N GLU A 67 -2.58 16.50 2.88
CA GLU A 67 -3.70 16.50 3.82
C GLU A 67 -4.89 17.32 3.31
N ASP A 68 -4.62 18.45 2.65
CA ASP A 68 -5.65 19.30 2.04
C ASP A 68 -6.30 18.59 0.85
N LEU A 69 -5.51 17.86 0.06
CA LEU A 69 -6.01 17.02 -1.03
C LEU A 69 -6.92 15.91 -0.50
N VAL A 70 -6.52 15.23 0.59
CA VAL A 70 -7.35 14.19 1.22
C VAL A 70 -8.67 14.77 1.70
N ALA A 71 -8.67 15.96 2.31
CA ALA A 71 -9.89 16.64 2.73
C ALA A 71 -10.79 16.98 1.53
N PHE A 72 -10.20 17.45 0.43
CA PHE A 72 -10.93 17.73 -0.81
C PHE A 72 -11.55 16.47 -1.41
N VAL A 73 -10.81 15.35 -1.47
CA VAL A 73 -11.35 14.09 -2.00
C VAL A 73 -12.51 13.57 -1.15
N ASN A 74 -12.41 13.63 0.18
CA ASN A 74 -13.52 13.22 1.05
C ASN A 74 -14.76 14.08 0.81
N TRP A 75 -14.60 15.41 0.71
CA TRP A 75 -15.70 16.30 0.37
C TRP A 75 -16.28 15.97 -1.02
N LEU A 76 -15.44 15.76 -2.02
CA LEU A 76 -15.86 15.43 -3.38
C LEU A 76 -16.69 14.14 -3.42
N ASP A 77 -16.24 13.11 -2.69
CA ASP A 77 -16.95 11.83 -2.61
C ASP A 77 -18.27 11.94 -1.84
N GLU A 78 -18.33 12.81 -0.82
CA GLU A 78 -19.59 13.15 -0.12
C GLU A 78 -20.57 13.87 -1.06
N GLU A 79 -20.11 14.85 -1.85
CA GLU A 79 -20.95 15.55 -2.83
C GLU A 79 -21.43 14.61 -3.95
N LEU A 80 -20.56 13.73 -4.46
CA LEU A 80 -20.95 12.78 -5.50
C LEU A 80 -21.86 11.67 -4.99
N SER A 81 -21.92 11.45 -3.67
CA SER A 81 -22.85 10.50 -3.04
C SER A 81 -24.33 10.90 -3.18
N PHE A 82 -24.62 12.15 -3.55
CA PHE A 82 -25.98 12.58 -3.87
C PHE A 82 -26.51 12.03 -5.20
N LEU A 83 -25.62 11.55 -6.08
CA LEU A 83 -26.00 10.93 -7.35
C LEU A 83 -26.41 9.47 -7.15
N VAL A 84 -27.37 8.99 -7.93
CA VAL A 84 -27.86 7.60 -7.87
C VAL A 84 -26.76 6.60 -8.25
N ASP A 85 -25.99 6.92 -9.30
CA ASP A 85 -24.80 6.18 -9.70
C ASP A 85 -23.80 7.18 -10.29
N GLU A 86 -22.76 7.51 -9.51
CA GLU A 86 -21.71 8.46 -9.89
C GLU A 86 -21.19 8.16 -11.31
N ARG A 87 -20.78 6.92 -11.57
CA ARG A 87 -20.10 6.58 -12.82
C ARG A 87 -21.03 6.63 -14.02
N ALA A 88 -22.27 6.18 -13.83
CA ALA A 88 -23.28 6.22 -14.90
C ALA A 88 -23.68 7.67 -15.23
N VAL A 89 -23.86 8.51 -14.21
CA VAL A 89 -24.25 9.92 -14.38
C VAL A 89 -23.10 10.74 -14.96
N LEU A 90 -21.89 10.66 -14.39
CA LEU A 90 -20.72 11.46 -14.80
C LEU A 90 -20.31 11.21 -16.26
N LYS A 91 -20.60 10.03 -16.83
CA LYS A 91 -20.33 9.72 -18.24
C LYS A 91 -21.06 10.64 -19.23
N HIS A 92 -22.16 11.28 -18.80
CA HIS A 92 -22.92 12.21 -19.64
C HIS A 92 -22.38 13.64 -19.61
N PHE A 93 -21.38 13.93 -18.78
CA PHE A 93 -20.78 15.25 -18.61
C PHE A 93 -19.31 15.25 -19.04
N ASP A 94 -18.75 16.44 -19.28
CA ASP A 94 -17.31 16.62 -19.45
C ASP A 94 -16.63 16.53 -18.08
N TRP A 95 -16.58 15.32 -17.50
CA TRP A 95 -15.95 15.08 -16.21
C TRP A 95 -14.43 14.90 -16.35
N PRO A 96 -13.59 15.57 -15.56
CA PRO A 96 -12.13 15.41 -15.60
C PRO A 96 -11.68 14.08 -14.94
N GLU A 97 -12.10 12.94 -15.52
CA GLU A 97 -11.91 11.57 -14.97
C GLU A 97 -10.45 11.31 -14.59
N GLY A 98 -9.49 11.56 -15.49
CA GLY A 98 -8.08 11.30 -15.22
C GLY A 98 -7.50 12.09 -14.03
N LYS A 99 -7.97 13.32 -13.80
CA LYS A 99 -7.53 14.13 -12.66
C LYS A 99 -8.24 13.70 -11.37
N ALA A 100 -9.55 13.45 -11.43
CA ALA A 100 -10.33 12.97 -10.29
C ALA A 100 -9.79 11.63 -9.77
N ASP A 101 -9.49 10.69 -10.67
CA ASP A 101 -8.93 9.39 -10.33
C ASP A 101 -7.53 9.53 -9.72
N ALA A 102 -6.67 10.39 -10.27
CA ALA A 102 -5.35 10.63 -9.71
C ALA A 102 -5.41 11.24 -8.30
N LEU A 103 -6.36 12.16 -8.05
CA LEU A 103 -6.59 12.73 -6.71
C LEU A 103 -7.03 11.63 -5.72
N ARG A 104 -7.98 10.78 -6.11
CA ARG A 104 -8.46 9.67 -5.27
C ARG A 104 -7.38 8.62 -5.02
N GLU A 105 -6.61 8.26 -6.05
CA GLU A 105 -5.46 7.34 -5.95
C GLU A 105 -4.44 7.88 -4.95
N ALA A 106 -4.03 9.15 -5.10
CA ALA A 106 -3.06 9.79 -4.20
C ALA A 106 -3.57 9.88 -2.76
N ALA A 107 -4.84 10.24 -2.55
CA ALA A 107 -5.46 10.29 -1.23
C ALA A 107 -5.47 8.92 -0.55
N PHE A 108 -5.88 7.88 -1.28
CA PHE A 108 -5.95 6.50 -0.79
C PHE A 108 -4.56 5.97 -0.43
N GLU A 109 -3.59 6.09 -1.35
CA GLU A 109 -2.21 5.62 -1.12
C GLU A 109 -1.56 6.33 0.08
N TYR A 110 -1.69 7.65 0.19
CA TYR A 110 -1.17 8.40 1.32
C TYR A 110 -1.79 7.92 2.65
N GLN A 111 -3.11 7.74 2.70
CA GLN A 111 -3.79 7.23 3.89
C GLN A 111 -3.35 5.83 4.27
N ASP A 112 -3.12 4.93 3.30
CA ASP A 112 -2.63 3.58 3.56
C ASP A 112 -1.20 3.59 4.13
N LEU A 113 -0.31 4.40 3.56
CA LEU A 113 1.03 4.60 4.10
C LEU A 113 1.00 5.18 5.52
N MET A 114 0.12 6.14 5.80
CA MET A 114 -0.03 6.71 7.14
C MET A 114 -0.55 5.68 8.15
N LYS A 115 -1.49 4.82 7.75
CA LYS A 115 -1.97 3.71 8.60
C LYS A 115 -0.84 2.73 8.89
N LEU A 116 -0.01 2.40 7.90
CA LEU A 116 1.15 1.54 8.08
C LEU A 116 2.21 2.19 8.98
N GLU A 117 2.57 3.44 8.72
CA GLU A 117 3.51 4.22 9.54
C GLU A 117 3.08 4.19 10.99
N LYS A 118 1.83 4.55 11.29
CA LYS A 118 1.28 4.55 12.65
C LYS A 118 1.39 3.18 13.30
N ARG A 119 1.10 2.10 12.57
CA ARG A 119 1.19 0.73 13.11
C ARG A 119 2.62 0.33 13.48
N VAL A 120 3.63 0.84 12.76
CA VAL A 120 5.04 0.54 13.03
C VAL A 120 5.58 1.45 14.13
N SER A 121 5.29 2.75 14.08
CA SER A 121 5.79 3.72 15.05
C SER A 121 5.19 3.52 16.45
N THR A 122 3.91 3.15 16.55
CA THR A 122 3.27 2.84 17.85
C THR A 122 3.41 1.37 18.25
N PHE A 123 4.22 0.56 17.57
CA PHE A 123 4.41 -0.83 17.94
C PHE A 123 5.14 -0.90 19.28
N GLU A 124 4.50 -1.44 20.32
CA GLU A 124 5.15 -1.71 21.60
C GLU A 124 5.32 -3.21 21.81
N ASP A 125 6.49 -3.59 22.31
CA ASP A 125 6.78 -4.97 22.68
C ASP A 125 6.07 -5.31 24.01
N ASP A 126 5.39 -6.45 24.06
CA ASP A 126 4.65 -6.88 25.25
C ASP A 126 5.50 -7.86 26.06
N PRO A 127 5.97 -7.50 27.27
CA PRO A 127 6.80 -8.37 28.10
C PRO A 127 6.10 -9.67 28.51
N LYS A 128 4.77 -9.73 28.44
CA LYS A 128 3.97 -10.91 28.81
C LYS A 128 3.99 -11.99 27.75
N LEU A 129 4.35 -11.65 26.50
CA LEU A 129 4.46 -12.62 25.42
C LEU A 129 5.75 -13.43 25.54
N SER A 130 5.70 -14.70 25.14
CA SER A 130 6.93 -15.49 24.96
C SER A 130 7.84 -14.83 23.92
N CYS A 131 9.15 -15.06 24.02
CA CYS A 131 10.11 -14.51 23.06
C CYS A 131 9.72 -14.86 21.61
N GLU A 132 9.45 -16.14 21.34
CA GLU A 132 9.04 -16.60 19.99
C GLU A 132 7.78 -15.87 19.47
N ALA A 133 6.75 -15.70 20.32
CA ALA A 133 5.52 -15.02 19.92
C ALA A 133 5.76 -13.52 19.64
N ALA A 134 6.57 -12.85 20.46
CA ALA A 134 6.96 -11.46 20.25
C ALA A 134 7.76 -11.26 18.96
N LEU A 135 8.78 -12.09 18.73
CA LEU A 135 9.61 -12.05 17.51
C LEU A 135 8.76 -12.31 16.26
N LYS A 136 7.86 -13.31 16.29
CA LYS A 136 6.95 -13.59 15.18
C LYS A 136 6.03 -12.41 14.86
N LYS A 137 5.53 -11.71 15.88
CA LYS A 137 4.67 -10.53 15.71
C LYS A 137 5.45 -9.39 15.03
N MET A 138 6.68 -9.11 15.47
CA MET A 138 7.56 -8.12 14.85
C MET A 138 7.90 -8.49 13.40
N TYR A 139 8.18 -9.77 13.12
CA TYR A 139 8.44 -10.27 11.77
C TYR A 139 7.25 -10.06 10.84
N SER A 140 6.04 -10.41 11.28
CA SER A 140 4.82 -10.20 10.49
C SER A 140 4.52 -8.72 10.19
N LEU A 141 5.00 -7.81 11.05
CA LEU A 141 4.89 -6.38 10.83
C LEU A 141 5.92 -5.90 9.81
N LEU A 142 7.16 -6.38 9.90
CA LEU A 142 8.20 -6.09 8.92
C LEU A 142 7.82 -6.56 7.51
N GLU A 143 7.24 -7.75 7.37
CA GLU A 143 6.78 -8.25 6.06
C GLU A 143 5.75 -7.32 5.41
N LYS A 144 4.85 -6.73 6.20
CA LYS A 144 3.87 -5.75 5.69
C LYS A 144 4.54 -4.46 5.27
N VAL A 145 5.55 -4.02 6.02
CA VAL A 145 6.36 -2.85 5.64
C VAL A 145 7.06 -3.09 4.32
N GLU A 146 7.76 -4.22 4.18
CA GLU A 146 8.46 -4.59 2.95
C GLU A 146 7.51 -4.62 1.76
N GLN A 147 6.38 -5.31 1.88
CA GLN A 147 5.41 -5.41 0.78
C GLN A 147 4.91 -4.03 0.33
N SER A 148 4.53 -3.16 1.27
CA SER A 148 4.04 -1.82 0.96
C SER A 148 5.12 -0.92 0.38
N VAL A 149 6.30 -0.84 1.01
CA VAL A 149 7.41 0.01 0.57
C VAL A 149 7.95 -0.44 -0.79
N TYR A 150 8.13 -1.75 -1.02
CA TYR A 150 8.61 -2.23 -2.32
C TYR A 150 7.57 -2.05 -3.43
N ALA A 151 6.27 -2.23 -3.14
CA ALA A 151 5.21 -1.96 -4.11
C ALA A 151 5.22 -0.48 -4.54
N LEU A 152 5.30 0.44 -3.57
CA LEU A 152 5.37 1.87 -3.82
C LEU A 152 6.59 2.26 -4.67
N LEU A 153 7.78 1.77 -4.28
CA LEU A 153 9.02 2.16 -4.92
C LEU A 153 9.14 1.66 -6.38
N ARG A 154 8.42 0.60 -6.73
CA ARG A 154 8.37 0.09 -8.10
C ARG A 154 7.65 1.03 -9.07
N THR A 155 6.66 1.78 -8.60
CA THR A 155 5.83 2.66 -9.42
C THR A 155 6.06 4.14 -9.13
N ARG A 156 6.85 4.47 -8.10
CA ARG A 156 7.08 5.82 -7.58
C ARG A 156 7.37 6.85 -8.68
N ASP A 157 8.35 6.61 -9.55
CA ASP A 157 8.77 7.64 -10.52
C ASP A 157 7.66 7.92 -11.55
N MET A 158 6.91 6.90 -11.95
CA MET A 158 5.75 7.05 -12.83
C MET A 158 4.59 7.79 -12.14
N ALA A 159 4.33 7.48 -10.86
CA ALA A 159 3.33 8.16 -10.07
C ALA A 159 3.69 9.64 -9.85
N ILE A 160 4.95 9.94 -9.52
CA ILE A 160 5.45 11.31 -9.36
C ILE A 160 5.24 12.14 -10.63
N SER A 161 5.58 11.59 -11.81
CA SER A 161 5.37 12.30 -13.07
C SER A 161 3.90 12.65 -13.27
N ARG A 162 3.02 11.66 -13.14
CA ARG A 162 1.57 11.81 -13.32
C ARG A 162 0.96 12.79 -12.32
N TYR A 163 1.35 12.70 -11.05
CA TYR A 163 0.83 13.57 -9.99
C TYR A 163 1.25 15.03 -10.18
N ARG A 164 2.48 15.28 -10.64
CA ARG A 164 2.92 16.64 -10.96
C ARG A 164 2.10 17.27 -12.09
N GLU A 165 1.73 16.50 -13.12
CA GLU A 165 0.87 16.99 -14.22
C GLU A 165 -0.50 17.47 -13.71
N PHE A 166 -1.02 16.85 -12.65
CA PHE A 166 -2.30 17.22 -12.04
C PHE A 166 -2.18 18.20 -10.86
N GLY A 167 -0.98 18.70 -10.55
CA GLY A 167 -0.76 19.62 -9.43
C GLY A 167 -0.94 18.97 -8.05
N ILE A 168 -0.66 17.67 -7.95
CA ILE A 168 -0.69 16.87 -6.72
C ILE A 168 0.70 16.92 -6.06
N PRO A 169 0.79 17.16 -4.74
CA PRO A 169 2.06 17.19 -4.03
C PRO A 169 2.66 15.78 -3.97
N VAL A 170 3.98 15.67 -4.18
CA VAL A 170 4.70 14.39 -4.26
C VAL A 170 5.72 14.19 -3.15
N ASP A 171 5.92 15.19 -2.27
CA ASP A 171 6.97 15.15 -1.25
C ASP A 171 6.78 14.00 -0.25
N TRP A 172 5.54 13.54 -0.05
CA TRP A 172 5.20 12.40 0.82
C TRP A 172 5.70 11.05 0.27
N LEU A 173 5.90 10.93 -1.06
CA LEU A 173 6.47 9.77 -1.74
C LEU A 173 7.99 9.68 -1.65
N LEU A 174 8.65 10.78 -1.28
CA LEU A 174 10.10 10.85 -1.15
C LEU A 174 10.57 10.30 0.20
N ASP A 175 11.86 9.99 0.29
CA ASP A 175 12.47 9.55 1.55
C ASP A 175 12.48 10.65 2.64
N SER A 176 12.26 11.91 2.27
CA SER A 176 12.03 13.00 3.23
C SER A 176 10.59 13.02 3.78
N GLY A 177 9.68 12.26 3.18
CA GLY A 177 8.26 12.21 3.48
C GLY A 177 7.86 11.05 4.38
N VAL A 178 6.68 10.48 4.13
CA VAL A 178 6.11 9.38 4.93
C VAL A 178 6.94 8.10 4.77
N VAL A 179 7.48 7.86 3.57
CA VAL A 179 8.36 6.71 3.30
C VAL A 179 9.58 6.71 4.22
N GLY A 180 10.20 7.87 4.44
CA GLY A 180 11.31 8.01 5.39
C GLY A 180 10.92 7.70 6.82
N LYS A 181 9.75 8.16 7.27
CA LYS A 181 9.22 7.87 8.61
C LYS A 181 8.96 6.38 8.82
N ILE A 182 8.43 5.69 7.81
CA ILE A 182 8.24 4.22 7.83
C ILE A 182 9.60 3.52 7.93
N LYS A 183 10.59 3.92 7.12
CA LYS A 183 11.96 3.37 7.16
C LYS A 183 12.58 3.55 8.56
N LEU A 184 12.51 4.76 9.12
CA LEU A 184 13.01 5.04 10.47
C LEU A 184 12.30 4.21 11.55
N SER A 185 10.98 4.13 11.48
CA SER A 185 10.19 3.32 12.43
C SER A 185 10.52 1.83 12.33
N SER A 186 10.90 1.35 11.14
CA SER A 186 11.36 -0.02 10.93
C SER A 186 12.69 -0.30 11.62
N VAL A 187 13.58 0.68 11.70
CA VAL A 187 14.83 0.59 12.46
C VAL A 187 14.55 0.54 13.96
N GLN A 188 13.58 1.31 14.44
CA GLN A 188 13.12 1.23 15.83
C GLN A 188 12.52 -0.14 16.15
N LEU A 189 11.75 -0.72 15.21
CA LEU A 189 11.25 -2.09 15.31
C LEU A 189 12.40 -3.11 15.40
N ALA A 190 13.46 -2.92 14.61
CA ALA A 190 14.68 -3.75 14.69
C ALA A 190 15.36 -3.65 16.06
N ARG A 191 15.44 -2.45 16.64
CA ARG A 191 15.99 -2.26 17.98
C ARG A 191 15.17 -3.02 19.03
N LYS A 192 13.84 -2.95 18.96
CA LYS A 192 12.92 -3.72 19.84
C LYS A 192 13.13 -5.23 19.66
N TYR A 193 13.26 -5.70 18.41
CA TYR A 193 13.55 -7.10 18.10
C TYR A 193 14.87 -7.56 18.71
N MET A 194 15.95 -6.80 18.52
CA MET A 194 17.27 -7.14 19.04
C MET A 194 17.30 -7.15 20.56
N LYS A 195 16.62 -6.20 21.21
CA LYS A 195 16.50 -6.20 22.67
C LYS A 195 15.87 -7.50 23.19
N ARG A 196 14.79 -7.97 22.56
CA ARG A 196 14.14 -9.23 22.95
C ARG A 196 15.06 -10.44 22.74
N VAL A 197 15.78 -10.48 21.62
CA VAL A 197 16.78 -11.52 21.34
C VAL A 197 17.90 -11.51 22.38
N SER A 198 18.47 -10.35 22.70
CA SER A 198 19.54 -10.23 23.71
C SER A 198 19.08 -10.71 25.09
N SER A 199 17.90 -10.29 25.56
CA SER A 199 17.39 -10.74 26.85
C SER A 199 17.16 -12.26 26.92
N GLU A 200 16.71 -12.87 25.82
CA GLU A 200 16.56 -14.33 25.74
C GLU A 200 17.93 -15.03 25.71
N LEU A 201 18.90 -14.47 25.00
CA LEU A 201 20.27 -14.98 24.97
C LEU A 201 20.89 -14.95 26.36
N ASP A 202 20.71 -13.88 27.15
CA ASP A 202 21.26 -13.81 28.51
C ASP A 202 20.67 -14.90 29.43
N ALA A 203 19.37 -15.19 29.28
CA ALA A 203 18.67 -16.25 30.02
C ALA A 203 19.10 -17.68 29.65
N LEU A 204 19.67 -17.89 28.45
CA LEU A 204 20.08 -19.20 27.94
C LEU A 204 21.49 -19.64 28.38
N SER A 205 22.01 -19.19 29.52
CA SER A 205 23.39 -19.49 29.99
C SER A 205 23.58 -21.02 30.22
N GLY A 206 24.51 -21.66 29.48
CA GLY A 206 24.88 -23.08 29.61
C GLY A 206 25.21 -23.79 28.28
N PRO A 207 26.13 -24.79 28.26
CA PRO A 207 26.62 -25.44 27.04
C PRO A 207 25.58 -26.29 26.29
N GLU A 208 24.57 -26.83 26.98
CA GLU A 208 23.48 -27.58 26.33
C GLU A 208 22.53 -26.68 25.50
N LYS A 209 22.60 -25.37 25.69
CA LYS A 209 21.71 -24.37 25.03
C LYS A 209 22.39 -23.66 23.86
N GLU A 210 23.63 -24.03 23.51
CA GLU A 210 24.40 -23.53 22.36
C GLU A 210 23.61 -23.51 21.03
N PRO A 211 22.95 -24.60 20.57
CA PRO A 211 22.24 -24.59 19.29
C PRO A 211 21.05 -23.61 19.27
N ASN A 212 20.36 -23.44 20.41
CA ASN A 212 19.27 -22.49 20.53
C ASN A 212 19.77 -21.03 20.53
N ARG A 213 20.95 -20.77 21.12
CA ARG A 213 21.62 -19.47 21.05
C ARG A 213 22.01 -19.11 19.63
N GLU A 214 22.66 -20.04 18.91
CA GLU A 214 23.05 -19.81 17.51
C GLU A 214 21.83 -19.53 16.62
N PHE A 215 20.73 -20.27 16.82
CA PHE A 215 19.48 -20.03 16.10
C PHE A 215 18.92 -18.62 16.35
N LEU A 216 18.86 -18.16 17.61
CA LEU A 216 18.38 -16.82 17.95
C LEU A 216 19.26 -15.71 17.35
N ILE A 217 20.59 -15.89 17.37
CA ILE A 217 21.52 -14.95 16.73
C ILE A 217 21.27 -14.89 15.23
N LEU A 218 21.15 -16.03 14.54
CA LEU A 218 20.86 -16.09 13.11
C LEU A 218 19.51 -15.44 12.77
N GLN A 219 18.50 -15.63 13.61
CA GLN A 219 17.21 -14.94 13.45
C GLN A 219 17.34 -13.43 13.60
N GLY A 220 18.09 -12.95 14.60
CA GLY A 220 18.43 -11.54 14.79
C GLY A 220 19.09 -10.95 13.54
N VAL A 221 20.17 -11.57 13.08
CA VAL A 221 20.91 -11.12 11.89
C VAL A 221 20.01 -11.06 10.65
N ARG A 222 19.19 -12.09 10.40
CA ARG A 222 18.24 -12.09 9.27
C ARG A 222 17.22 -10.96 9.37
N PHE A 223 16.70 -10.68 10.56
CA PHE A 223 15.76 -9.60 10.78
C PHE A 223 16.39 -8.23 10.49
N ALA A 224 17.56 -7.94 11.07
CA ALA A 224 18.27 -6.69 10.81
C ALA A 224 18.62 -6.52 9.34
N PHE A 225 19.06 -7.58 8.66
CA PHE A 225 19.36 -7.52 7.24
C PHE A 225 18.13 -7.16 6.40
N ARG A 226 16.96 -7.71 6.71
CA ARG A 226 15.70 -7.37 6.04
C ARG A 226 15.32 -5.89 6.25
N VAL A 227 15.41 -5.40 7.48
CA VAL A 227 15.19 -3.96 7.78
C VAL A 227 16.15 -3.09 6.99
N HIS A 228 17.42 -3.48 6.89
CA HIS A 228 18.42 -2.78 6.10
C HIS A 228 18.05 -2.74 4.62
N GLN A 229 17.56 -3.84 4.02
CA GLN A 229 17.13 -3.86 2.63
C GLN A 229 16.01 -2.84 2.35
N VAL A 230 15.04 -2.73 3.27
CA VAL A 230 13.95 -1.76 3.18
C VAL A 230 14.48 -0.33 3.24
N CYS A 231 15.45 -0.07 4.12
CA CYS A 231 15.94 1.29 4.37
C CYS A 231 16.92 1.79 3.30
N PHE A 232 17.79 0.92 2.78
CA PHE A 232 18.99 1.33 2.02
C PHE A 232 19.09 0.76 0.60
N VAL A 233 18.46 -0.37 0.31
CA VAL A 233 18.64 -1.05 -1.00
C VAL A 233 17.55 -0.64 -1.99
N SER A 234 16.41 -0.14 -1.51
CA SER A 234 15.31 0.30 -2.36
C SER A 234 15.48 1.75 -2.84
N ALA A 235 16.27 1.88 -3.91
CA ALA A 235 16.33 2.99 -4.87
C ALA A 235 16.50 4.43 -4.32
N SER A 236 17.75 4.89 -4.43
CA SER A 236 18.32 6.23 -4.19
C SER A 236 19.04 6.34 -2.85
N VAL A 237 20.37 6.38 -2.94
CA VAL A 237 21.29 6.61 -1.84
C VAL A 237 21.03 8.00 -1.27
N SER A 238 20.08 8.10 -0.34
CA SER A 238 20.02 9.25 0.56
C SER A 238 21.13 9.06 1.59
N VAL A 239 22.34 9.53 1.28
CA VAL A 239 23.45 9.63 2.24
C VAL A 239 22.96 10.30 3.54
N ASN A 240 22.04 11.26 3.43
CA ASN A 240 21.38 11.89 4.59
C ASN A 240 20.49 10.95 5.42
N LEU A 241 19.80 9.96 4.83
CA LEU A 241 19.03 8.98 5.61
C LEU A 241 19.98 7.96 6.26
N TYR A 242 21.07 7.59 5.59
CA TYR A 242 22.16 6.82 6.18
C TYR A 242 22.78 7.53 7.37
N PHE A 243 23.16 8.81 7.22
CA PHE A 243 23.67 9.61 8.33
C PHE A 243 22.60 9.86 9.41
N THR A 244 21.36 10.20 9.07
CA THR A 244 20.32 10.43 10.11
C THR A 244 20.00 9.15 10.86
N CYS A 245 19.92 8.00 10.17
CA CYS A 245 19.69 6.72 10.80
C CYS A 245 20.91 6.24 11.61
N SER A 246 22.14 6.45 11.11
CA SER A 246 23.38 6.15 11.83
C SER A 246 23.55 7.04 13.04
N THR A 247 23.42 8.36 12.87
CA THR A 247 23.51 9.36 13.94
C THR A 247 22.37 9.24 14.93
N GLN A 248 21.14 8.85 14.55
CA GLN A 248 20.05 8.61 15.50
C GLN A 248 20.13 7.23 16.16
N CYS A 249 20.78 6.25 15.51
CA CYS A 249 21.31 5.08 16.20
C CYS A 249 22.29 5.51 17.30
N GLU A 250 23.33 6.28 16.93
CA GLU A 250 24.43 6.77 17.78
C GLU A 250 23.98 7.73 18.90
N SER A 251 23.08 8.67 18.63
CA SER A 251 22.63 9.68 19.59
C SER A 251 21.76 9.09 20.71
N GLN A 252 21.16 7.91 20.48
CA GLN A 252 20.41 7.16 21.48
C GLN A 252 21.26 6.05 22.14
N GLU A 253 22.57 5.96 21.87
CA GLU A 253 23.49 4.96 22.43
C GLU A 253 23.88 5.20 23.90
N VAL A 254 23.49 6.32 24.52
CA VAL A 254 24.09 6.71 25.81
C VAL A 254 23.37 6.13 27.04
N GLU A 255 22.13 5.61 26.96
CA GLU A 255 21.37 5.33 28.20
C GLU A 255 20.89 3.91 28.54
N ASN A 256 20.91 2.88 27.68
CA ASN A 256 20.76 1.45 28.09
C ASN A 256 20.58 0.49 26.89
N CYS A 257 21.65 0.13 26.18
CA CYS A 257 21.61 -0.99 25.23
C CYS A 257 22.71 -2.00 25.55
N ASP A 258 22.28 -3.24 25.81
CA ASP A 258 23.12 -4.36 26.24
C ASP A 258 24.15 -4.80 25.19
N LYS A 259 25.26 -5.35 25.70
CA LYS A 259 26.52 -5.75 25.04
C LYS A 259 26.33 -6.46 23.68
N TYR A 260 25.29 -7.27 23.51
CA TYR A 260 25.03 -8.05 22.28
C TYR A 260 24.20 -7.29 21.23
N GLY A 261 23.27 -6.43 21.64
CA GLY A 261 22.41 -5.68 20.72
C GLY A 261 23.19 -4.60 19.97
N ASN A 262 24.09 -3.91 20.68
CA ASN A 262 25.03 -2.96 20.07
C ASN A 262 25.99 -3.66 19.12
N ASN A 263 26.49 -4.85 19.47
CA ASN A 263 27.38 -5.60 18.60
C ASN A 263 26.68 -6.08 17.32
N ILE A 264 25.42 -6.50 17.33
CA ILE A 264 24.72 -6.94 16.10
C ILE A 264 24.40 -5.76 15.18
N LEU A 265 23.91 -4.64 15.73
CA LEU A 265 23.58 -3.45 14.93
C LEU A 265 24.85 -2.78 14.39
N ASN A 266 25.89 -2.63 15.23
CA ASN A 266 27.20 -2.13 14.78
C ASN A 266 27.92 -3.11 13.85
N TRP A 267 27.74 -4.42 14.03
CA TRP A 267 28.27 -5.43 13.09
C TRP A 267 27.59 -5.31 11.73
N THR A 268 26.26 -5.18 11.67
CA THR A 268 25.59 -4.91 10.38
C THR A 268 26.08 -3.60 9.77
N CYS A 269 26.22 -2.52 10.54
CA CYS A 269 26.69 -1.24 10.01
C CYS A 269 28.16 -1.30 9.52
N SER A 270 29.03 -2.00 10.26
CA SER A 270 30.46 -2.15 9.98
C SER A 270 30.78 -3.15 8.86
N GLN A 271 30.03 -4.26 8.73
CA GLN A 271 30.24 -5.25 7.65
C GLN A 271 29.87 -4.69 6.28
N PHE A 272 28.95 -3.74 6.20
CA PHE A 272 28.59 -3.09 4.94
C PHE A 272 29.56 -1.98 4.51
N ALA A 273 30.43 -1.50 5.41
CA ALA A 273 31.58 -0.65 5.06
C ALA A 273 32.81 -1.44 4.59
N GLY A 274 32.91 -2.73 4.92
CA GLY A 274 34.16 -3.51 4.80
C GLY A 274 34.09 -4.89 4.12
N GLY A 275 32.91 -5.39 3.74
CA GLY A 275 32.76 -6.73 3.16
C GLY A 275 32.78 -7.85 4.22
N PHE A 276 32.09 -8.95 3.91
CA PHE A 276 31.86 -10.08 4.80
C PHE A 276 33.15 -10.90 5.02
N ASP A 277 33.72 -10.91 6.23
CA ASP A 277 34.77 -11.87 6.62
C ASP A 277 34.33 -12.77 7.79
N ALA A 278 34.90 -13.98 7.85
CA ALA A 278 34.60 -14.97 8.88
C ALA A 278 35.22 -14.65 10.25
N GLU A 279 36.17 -13.70 10.29
CA GLU A 279 36.82 -13.21 11.51
C GLU A 279 35.84 -12.36 12.34
N SER A 280 34.99 -11.60 11.65
CA SER A 280 34.03 -10.65 12.22
C SER A 280 32.86 -11.31 12.95
N MET A 281 32.55 -12.56 12.63
CA MET A 281 31.55 -13.35 13.37
C MET A 281 32.00 -13.71 14.80
N LYS A 282 33.32 -13.65 15.08
CA LYS A 282 33.87 -13.86 16.42
C LYS A 282 33.57 -12.69 17.37
N VAL A 283 33.32 -11.48 16.84
CA VAL A 283 32.98 -10.29 17.62
C VAL A 283 31.61 -10.41 18.30
N LEU A 284 30.68 -11.18 17.71
CA LEU A 284 29.38 -11.48 18.31
C LEU A 284 29.45 -12.51 19.46
N LYS A 285 30.57 -13.23 19.60
CA LYS A 285 30.79 -14.27 20.61
C LYS A 285 31.49 -13.76 21.89
N ASN A 286 32.00 -12.52 21.92
CA ASN A 286 32.73 -11.91 23.06
C ASN A 286 32.00 -10.70 23.67
#